data_AF-A0A8E6B317-F1
#
_entry.id   AF-A0A8E6B317-F1
#
_cell.length_a   1.000
_cell.length_b   1.000
_cell.length_c   1.000
_cell.angle_alpha   90.00
_cell.angle_beta   90.00
_cell.angle_gamma   90.00
#
_symmetry.space_group_name_H-M   'P 1'
#
loop_
_entity.id
_entity.type
_entity.pdbx_description
1 polymer ?
#
loop_
_entity_poly.entity_id
_entity_poly.type
_entity_poly.pdbx_seq_one_letter_code
_entity_poly.pdbx_strand_id
1 'polypeptide(L)'
;MSDPMESMNGEDWKAILALMPPDQIGQFVVVLSNGNEICLDTVVRTDVKYLVFRGRLAGQTEEGRAFFVPLSNISYLRWEKFVKIDELRTMFPDLALKASEAAKQTEIEAAPPTELLPRPPLPPLQPAGENPSPNTVNSRNNLLERIRAARASTAR
;
A
#
# COMPACT_ATOMS: atom_id res chain seq x y z
N MET A 1 -7.04 15.30 25.41
CA MET A 1 -8.27 15.40 24.59
C MET A 1 -7.79 15.52 23.17
N SER A 2 -7.70 14.39 22.46
CA SER A 2 -7.34 14.38 21.06
C SER A 2 -8.50 14.97 20.26
N ASP A 3 -8.23 15.93 19.38
CA ASP A 3 -9.24 16.42 18.44
C ASP A 3 -9.90 15.22 17.75
N PRO A 4 -11.24 15.11 17.73
CA PRO A 4 -11.87 14.11 16.90
C PRO A 4 -11.43 14.42 15.47
N MET A 5 -10.68 13.49 14.86
CA MET A 5 -10.35 13.55 13.44
C MET A 5 -11.63 13.87 12.68
N GLU A 6 -11.72 15.10 12.17
CA GLU A 6 -12.91 15.61 11.52
C GLU A 6 -13.17 14.70 10.33
N SER A 7 -14.17 13.83 10.46
CA SER A 7 -14.48 12.84 9.45
C SER A 7 -14.99 13.56 8.21
N MET A 8 -14.43 13.24 7.05
CA MET A 8 -14.80 13.87 5.79
C MET A 8 -16.32 13.80 5.56
N ASN A 9 -16.93 14.91 5.13
CA ASN A 9 -18.38 14.97 4.98
C ASN A 9 -18.80 14.12 3.76
N GLY A 10 -20.06 13.70 3.74
CA GLY A 10 -20.60 12.86 2.67
C GLY A 10 -20.55 13.51 1.28
N GLU A 11 -20.64 14.85 1.22
CA GLU A 11 -20.51 15.60 -0.04
C GLU A 11 -19.09 15.56 -0.58
N ASP A 12 -18.09 15.66 0.29
CA ASP A 12 -16.67 15.56 -0.09
C ASP A 12 -16.38 14.17 -0.66
N TRP A 13 -16.90 13.12 -0.01
CA TRP A 13 -16.77 11.75 -0.49
C TRP A 13 -17.38 11.59 -1.87
N LYS A 14 -18.57 12.14 -2.09
CA LYS A 14 -19.23 12.09 -3.38
C LYS A 14 -18.42 12.82 -4.46
N ALA A 15 -17.81 13.96 -4.12
CA ALA A 15 -16.95 14.70 -5.03
C ALA A 15 -15.69 13.89 -5.43
N ILE A 16 -15.02 13.25 -4.46
CA ILE A 16 -13.85 12.39 -4.72
C ILE A 16 -14.24 11.19 -5.60
N LEU A 17 -15.35 10.52 -5.26
CA LEU A 17 -15.79 9.35 -6.02
C LEU A 17 -16.22 9.70 -7.45
N ALA A 18 -16.69 10.93 -7.69
CA ALA A 18 -17.04 11.42 -9.03
C ALA A 18 -15.81 11.72 -9.90
N LEU A 19 -14.65 11.96 -9.29
CA LEU A 19 -13.38 12.16 -10.00
C LEU A 19 -12.72 10.84 -10.43
N MET A 20 -13.20 9.69 -9.92
CA MET A 20 -12.62 8.40 -10.27
C MET A 20 -13.04 7.96 -11.67
N PRO A 21 -12.09 7.66 -12.58
CA PRO A 21 -12.42 7.15 -13.89
C PRO A 21 -13.04 5.74 -13.79
N PRO A 22 -14.08 5.45 -14.59
CA PRO A 22 -14.80 4.17 -14.51
C PRO A 22 -13.87 2.97 -14.76
N ASP A 23 -12.90 3.11 -15.67
CA ASP A 23 -11.93 2.06 -16.01
C ASP A 23 -10.96 1.72 -14.87
N GLN A 24 -10.87 2.60 -13.87
CA GLN A 24 -9.94 2.47 -12.74
C GLN A 24 -10.63 2.19 -11.41
N ILE A 25 -11.97 2.17 -11.37
CA ILE A 25 -12.74 1.85 -10.14
C ILE A 25 -12.26 0.53 -9.53
N GLY A 26 -11.99 -0.47 -10.37
CA GLY A 26 -11.51 -1.80 -9.96
C GLY A 26 -10.15 -1.81 -9.24
N GLN A 27 -9.43 -0.69 -9.24
CA GLN A 27 -8.10 -0.56 -8.64
C GLN A 27 -8.14 0.11 -7.27
N PHE A 28 -9.31 0.58 -6.83
CA PHE A 28 -9.47 1.22 -5.54
C PHE A 28 -9.87 0.22 -4.46
N VAL A 29 -9.43 0.48 -3.25
CA VAL A 29 -9.77 -0.26 -2.04
C VAL A 29 -10.37 0.72 -1.05
N VAL A 30 -11.59 0.43 -0.61
CA VAL A 30 -12.27 1.14 0.47
C VAL A 30 -11.77 0.57 1.79
N VAL A 31 -11.15 1.41 2.61
CA VAL A 31 -10.72 1.03 3.95
C VAL A 31 -11.72 1.57 4.97
N LEU A 32 -12.32 0.66 5.73
CA LEU A 32 -13.30 0.98 6.74
C LEU A 32 -12.64 1.32 8.08
N SER A 33 -13.38 1.98 8.96
CA SER A 33 -12.95 2.37 10.31
C SER A 33 -12.64 1.18 11.22
N ASN A 34 -13.18 0.00 10.92
CA ASN A 34 -12.86 -1.25 11.61
C ASN A 34 -11.61 -1.96 11.04
N GLY A 35 -10.92 -1.35 10.06
CA GLY A 35 -9.74 -1.92 9.41
C GLY A 35 -10.06 -2.92 8.29
N ASN A 36 -11.34 -3.19 7.99
CA ASN A 36 -11.69 -4.03 6.86
C ASN A 36 -11.41 -3.30 5.55
N GLU A 37 -10.90 -4.04 4.59
CA GLU A 37 -10.58 -3.54 3.26
C GLU A 37 -11.45 -4.22 2.22
N ILE A 38 -12.10 -3.44 1.36
CA ILE A 38 -12.96 -3.95 0.30
C ILE A 38 -12.43 -3.41 -1.03
N CYS A 39 -11.96 -4.31 -1.90
CA CYS A 39 -11.61 -3.91 -3.27
C CYS A 39 -12.90 -3.59 -4.01
N LEU A 40 -12.95 -2.39 -4.60
CA LEU A 40 -14.02 -1.97 -5.48
C LEU A 40 -13.94 -2.75 -6.78
N ASP A 41 -15.10 -3.07 -7.33
CA ASP A 41 -15.25 -3.64 -8.67
C ASP A 41 -16.15 -2.74 -9.50
N THR A 42 -17.31 -2.36 -8.97
CA THR A 42 -18.22 -1.42 -9.63
C THR A 42 -18.97 -0.59 -8.61
N VAL A 43 -19.02 0.73 -8.80
CA VAL A 43 -19.89 1.61 -8.01
C VAL A 43 -21.29 1.60 -8.62
N VAL A 44 -22.28 1.21 -7.82
CA VAL A 44 -23.69 1.15 -8.25
C VAL A 44 -24.39 2.48 -7.98
N ARG A 45 -24.13 3.06 -6.80
CA ARG A 45 -24.74 4.33 -6.40
C ARG A 45 -23.89 5.04 -5.35
N THR A 46 -23.81 6.37 -5.49
CA THR A 46 -23.20 7.26 -4.51
C THR A 46 -24.26 8.20 -3.94
N ASP A 47 -24.43 8.18 -2.62
CA ASP A 47 -25.32 9.07 -1.88
C ASP A 47 -24.52 9.81 -0.79
N VAL A 48 -25.09 10.86 -0.19
CA VAL A 48 -24.40 11.68 0.84
C VAL A 48 -24.29 10.91 2.16
N LYS A 49 -25.05 9.83 2.34
CA LYS A 49 -25.04 9.04 3.58
C LYS A 49 -24.35 7.68 3.42
N TYR A 50 -24.37 7.12 2.22
CA TYR A 50 -23.92 5.75 1.97
C TYR A 50 -23.39 5.59 0.54
N LEU A 51 -22.49 4.62 0.41
CA LEU A 51 -21.95 4.15 -0.86
C LEU A 51 -22.46 2.72 -1.12
N VAL A 52 -22.95 2.48 -2.33
CA VAL A 52 -23.35 1.14 -2.79
C VAL A 52 -22.44 0.71 -3.91
N PHE A 53 -21.78 -0.42 -3.74
CA PHE A 53 -20.83 -0.93 -4.71
C PHE A 53 -20.75 -2.44 -4.68
N ARG A 54 -20.33 -3.01 -5.80
CA ARG A 54 -19.89 -4.40 -5.91
C ARG A 54 -18.40 -4.46 -5.62
N GLY A 55 -17.97 -5.48 -4.89
CA GLY A 55 -16.57 -5.66 -4.57
C GLY A 55 -16.25 -7.02 -4.00
N ARG A 56 -15.02 -7.15 -3.50
CA ARG A 56 -14.51 -8.32 -2.79
C ARG A 56 -13.88 -7.87 -1.48
N LEU A 57 -14.21 -8.58 -0.40
CA LEU A 57 -13.56 -8.35 0.89
C LEU A 57 -12.14 -8.91 0.83
N ALA A 58 -11.14 -8.13 1.24
CA ALA A 58 -9.74 -8.55 1.21
C ALA A 58 -9.55 -9.89 1.95
N GLY A 59 -8.91 -10.85 1.30
CA GLY A 59 -8.66 -12.18 1.85
C GLY A 59 -9.79 -13.20 1.66
N GLN A 60 -10.91 -12.84 1.03
CA GLN A 60 -11.94 -13.80 0.62
C GLN A 60 -11.98 -14.00 -0.89
N THR A 61 -12.24 -15.23 -1.31
CA THR A 61 -12.45 -15.61 -2.72
C THR A 61 -13.87 -15.35 -3.21
N GLU A 62 -14.74 -14.82 -2.35
CA GLU A 62 -16.11 -14.49 -2.69
C GLU A 62 -16.15 -13.24 -3.58
N GLU A 63 -16.42 -13.46 -4.86
CA GLU A 63 -16.46 -12.43 -5.89
C GLU A 63 -17.85 -11.78 -5.97
N GLY A 64 -17.88 -10.47 -6.19
CA GLY A 64 -19.08 -9.80 -6.71
C GLY A 64 -20.20 -9.53 -5.69
N ARG A 65 -19.91 -9.51 -4.38
CA ARG A 65 -20.91 -9.16 -3.37
C ARG A 65 -21.21 -7.65 -3.41
N ALA A 66 -22.49 -7.31 -3.19
CA ALA A 66 -22.91 -5.93 -3.03
C ALA A 66 -22.71 -5.48 -1.58
N PHE A 67 -22.12 -4.31 -1.41
CA PHE A 67 -21.87 -3.68 -0.12
C PHE A 67 -22.65 -2.38 0.00
N PHE A 68 -23.23 -2.15 1.18
CA PHE A 68 -23.84 -0.90 1.58
C PHE A 68 -23.02 -0.35 2.74
N VAL A 69 -22.24 0.70 2.47
CA VAL A 69 -21.28 1.25 3.43
C VAL A 69 -21.66 2.67 3.78
N PRO A 70 -21.94 2.99 5.06
CA PRO A 70 -22.08 4.38 5.51
C PRO A 70 -20.78 5.14 5.27
N LEU A 71 -20.87 6.36 4.75
CA LEU A 71 -19.68 7.17 4.49
C LEU A 71 -18.90 7.51 5.78
N SER A 72 -19.60 7.60 6.91
CA SER A 72 -19.00 7.77 8.25
C SER A 72 -18.07 6.62 8.66
N ASN A 73 -18.21 5.45 8.03
CA ASN A 73 -17.40 4.28 8.33
C ASN A 73 -16.21 4.14 7.38
N ILE A 74 -16.06 5.03 6.39
CA ILE A 74 -14.92 5.01 5.48
C ILE A 74 -13.81 5.87 6.09
N SER A 75 -12.65 5.25 6.29
CA SER A 75 -11.46 5.95 6.78
C SER A 75 -10.73 6.65 5.64
N TYR A 76 -10.44 5.90 4.57
CA TYR A 76 -9.76 6.41 3.38
C TYR A 76 -9.95 5.46 2.18
N LEU A 77 -9.67 5.98 0.99
CA LEU A 77 -9.51 5.20 -0.23
C LEU A 77 -8.01 5.01 -0.52
N ARG A 78 -7.60 3.82 -0.92
CA ARG A 78 -6.25 3.57 -1.40
C ARG A 78 -6.27 2.88 -2.77
N TRP A 79 -5.23 3.10 -3.55
CA TRP A 79 -4.99 2.28 -4.73
C TRP A 79 -4.41 0.92 -4.32
N GLU A 80 -4.85 -0.14 -4.98
CA GLU A 80 -4.29 -1.48 -4.84
C GLU A 80 -2.89 -1.56 -5.47
N LYS A 81 -2.67 -0.84 -6.57
CA LYS A 81 -1.40 -0.79 -7.31
C LYS A 81 -0.64 0.50 -7.03
N PHE A 82 0.69 0.46 -7.17
CA PHE A 82 1.48 1.69 -7.15
C PHE A 82 1.10 2.57 -8.34
N VAL A 83 0.72 3.81 -8.04
CA VAL A 83 0.41 4.85 -9.04
C VAL A 83 1.48 5.93 -8.93
N LYS A 84 2.00 6.39 -10.08
CA LYS A 84 2.99 7.48 -10.08
C LYS A 84 2.29 8.80 -9.76
N ILE A 85 3.02 9.74 -9.15
CA ILE A 85 2.48 11.08 -8.83
C ILE A 85 2.00 11.82 -10.10
N ASP A 86 2.67 11.63 -11.24
CA ASP A 86 2.27 12.24 -12.51
C ASP A 86 0.92 11.70 -13.03
N GLU A 87 0.65 10.41 -12.80
CA GLU A 87 -0.63 9.78 -13.12
C GLU A 87 -1.73 10.33 -12.20
N LEU A 88 -1.46 10.45 -10.90
CA LEU A 88 -2.39 11.09 -9.95
C LEU A 88 -2.74 12.52 -10.32
N ARG A 89 -1.75 13.33 -10.75
CA ARG A 89 -1.96 14.71 -11.18
C ARG A 89 -2.80 14.80 -12.46
N THR A 90 -2.65 13.83 -13.36
CA THR A 90 -3.44 13.75 -14.58
C THR A 90 -4.90 13.38 -14.28
N MET A 91 -5.11 12.50 -13.29
CA MET A 91 -6.44 12.05 -12.88
C MET A 91 -7.19 13.06 -12.01
N PHE A 92 -6.46 13.78 -11.16
CA PHE A 92 -7.02 14.80 -10.27
C PHE A 92 -6.31 16.15 -10.49
N PRO A 93 -6.54 16.80 -11.64
CA PRO A 93 -5.88 18.07 -11.97
C PRO A 93 -6.17 19.16 -10.93
N ASP A 94 -7.35 19.14 -10.31
CA ASP A 94 -7.76 20.11 -9.28
C ASP A 94 -7.07 19.87 -7.91
N LEU A 95 -6.57 18.65 -7.64
CA LEU A 95 -5.76 18.37 -6.45
C LEU A 95 -4.30 18.82 -6.62
N ALA A 96 -3.83 18.94 -7.87
CA ALA A 96 -2.44 19.27 -8.16
C ALA A 96 -2.04 20.70 -7.73
N LEU A 97 -3.02 21.62 -7.63
CA LEU A 97 -2.78 23.02 -7.34
C LEU A 97 -2.38 23.30 -5.88
N LYS A 98 -2.60 22.38 -4.94
CA LYS A 98 -2.13 22.52 -3.55
C LYS A 98 -0.80 21.81 -3.26
N ALA A 99 -0.38 20.87 -4.10
CA ALA A 99 0.88 20.16 -3.92
C ALA A 99 2.10 20.97 -4.41
N SER A 100 1.88 21.95 -5.31
CA SER A 100 2.97 22.75 -5.88
C SER A 100 3.55 23.79 -4.91
N GLU A 101 2.87 24.15 -3.83
CA GLU A 101 3.40 25.08 -2.82
C GLU A 101 4.22 24.36 -1.74
N ALA A 102 3.95 23.08 -1.46
CA ALA A 102 4.71 22.30 -0.48
C ALA A 102 6.02 21.72 -1.03
N ALA A 103 6.13 21.51 -2.35
CA ALA A 103 7.31 20.88 -2.97
C ALA A 103 8.47 21.84 -3.26
N LYS A 104 8.33 23.15 -2.99
CA LYS A 104 9.39 24.15 -3.23
C LYS A 104 10.32 24.39 -2.03
N GLN A 105 10.17 23.65 -0.93
CA GLN A 105 10.90 23.88 0.32
C GLN A 105 11.83 22.75 0.77
N THR A 106 12.19 21.81 -0.12
CA THR A 106 13.17 20.75 0.21
C THR A 106 14.27 20.58 -0.84
N GLU A 107 14.63 21.66 -1.53
CA GLU A 107 15.78 21.64 -2.44
C GLU A 107 16.67 22.87 -2.27
N ILE A 108 17.03 23.21 -1.03
CA ILE A 108 18.24 23.97 -0.73
C ILE A 108 18.78 23.45 0.61
N GLU A 109 20.10 23.23 0.69
CA GLU A 109 20.91 22.89 1.88
C GLU A 109 21.09 21.36 2.13
N ALA A 110 22.26 20.74 1.98
CA ALA A 110 23.62 21.23 1.82
C ALA A 110 24.55 20.15 1.21
N ALA A 111 25.33 20.56 0.23
CA ALA A 111 26.76 20.27 0.15
C ALA A 111 27.43 21.63 -0.14
N PRO A 112 28.70 21.92 0.24
CA PRO A 112 29.84 21.00 0.38
C PRO A 112 30.77 21.42 1.56
N PRO A 113 32.12 21.38 1.46
CA PRO A 113 33.04 20.27 1.74
C PRO A 113 33.91 20.53 2.99
N THR A 114 34.25 19.52 3.81
CA THR A 114 35.27 19.67 4.85
C THR A 114 35.99 18.34 5.12
N GLU A 115 37.22 18.31 4.63
CA GLU A 115 38.43 17.93 5.36
C GLU A 115 38.72 16.44 5.64
N LEU A 116 39.77 15.99 4.95
CA LEU A 116 40.52 14.76 5.15
C LEU A 116 41.04 14.67 6.59
N LEU A 117 40.44 13.80 7.41
CA LEU A 117 41.11 13.28 8.59
C LEU A 117 41.73 11.91 8.28
N PRO A 118 43.03 11.70 8.54
CA PRO A 118 43.69 10.42 8.32
C PRO A 118 43.16 9.39 9.32
N ARG A 119 42.50 8.34 8.81
CA ARG A 119 42.09 7.18 9.60
C ARG A 119 43.35 6.44 10.10
N PRO A 120 43.50 6.14 11.40
CA PRO A 120 44.60 5.32 11.89
C PRO A 120 44.51 3.88 11.35
N PRO A 121 45.64 3.20 11.10
CA PRO A 121 45.64 1.86 10.53
C PRO A 121 45.14 0.84 11.54
N LEU A 122 44.11 0.07 11.17
CA LEU A 122 43.70 -1.12 11.90
C LEU A 122 44.65 -2.29 11.54
N PRO A 123 45.02 -3.14 12.52
CA PRO A 123 45.94 -4.26 12.32
C PRO A 123 45.34 -5.34 11.39
N PRO A 124 46.17 -6.04 10.59
CA PRO A 124 45.73 -7.15 9.72
C PRO A 124 45.67 -8.46 10.51
N LEU A 125 44.72 -9.35 10.18
CA LEU A 125 44.61 -10.82 10.48
C LEU A 125 43.10 -11.18 10.45
N GLN A 126 42.52 -12.15 9.71
CA GLN A 126 42.95 -13.37 9.02
C GLN A 126 41.96 -13.71 7.87
N PRO A 127 42.32 -14.56 6.89
CA PRO A 127 41.38 -15.19 5.96
C PRO A 127 40.90 -16.54 6.51
N ALA A 128 39.59 -16.69 6.75
CA ALA A 128 39.01 -18.00 7.00
C ALA A 128 37.49 -17.99 6.73
N GLY A 129 37.03 -19.00 5.99
CA GLY A 129 35.68 -19.53 6.16
C GLY A 129 34.61 -18.97 5.23
N GLU A 130 34.63 -19.51 4.02
CA GLU A 130 33.47 -19.71 3.15
C GLU A 130 32.20 -20.11 3.95
N ASN A 131 31.22 -19.22 3.98
CA ASN A 131 29.85 -19.53 4.40
C ASN A 131 28.89 -18.94 3.34
N PRO A 132 28.25 -19.76 2.50
CA PRO A 132 27.29 -19.27 1.53
C PRO A 132 25.99 -18.86 2.25
N SER A 133 25.66 -17.58 2.14
CA SER A 133 24.34 -17.03 2.46
C SER A 133 23.28 -17.73 1.60
N PRO A 134 22.23 -18.36 2.18
CA PRO A 134 21.26 -19.07 1.39
C PRO A 134 20.27 -18.09 0.75
N ASN A 135 20.49 -17.90 -0.55
CA ASN A 135 19.52 -17.45 -1.55
C ASN A 135 18.11 -17.97 -1.24
N THR A 136 17.15 -17.05 -1.29
CA THR A 136 15.70 -17.18 -1.09
C THR A 136 15.00 -18.11 -2.11
N VAL A 137 15.76 -18.90 -2.86
CA VAL A 137 15.27 -19.88 -3.85
C VAL A 137 15.21 -21.30 -3.27
N ASN A 138 15.88 -21.56 -2.14
CA ASN A 138 15.95 -22.92 -1.56
C ASN A 138 14.82 -23.26 -0.57
N SER A 139 14.01 -22.31 -0.13
CA SER A 139 12.96 -22.55 0.89
C SER A 139 11.87 -23.51 0.40
N ARG A 140 11.50 -23.45 -0.89
CA ARG A 140 10.52 -24.36 -1.49
C ARG A 140 11.06 -25.78 -1.66
N ASN A 141 12.31 -25.91 -2.12
CA ASN A 141 12.95 -27.22 -2.28
C ASN A 141 13.16 -27.90 -0.92
N ASN A 142 13.56 -27.13 0.10
CA ASN A 142 13.74 -27.64 1.46
C ASN A 142 12.40 -28.07 2.11
N LEU A 143 11.30 -27.36 1.83
CA LEU A 143 9.97 -27.75 2.30
C LEU A 143 9.48 -29.07 1.64
N LEU A 144 9.67 -29.22 0.33
CA LEU A 144 9.28 -30.44 -0.38
C LEU A 144 10.10 -31.65 0.08
N GLU A 145 11.38 -31.47 0.39
CA GLU A 145 12.25 -32.52 0.91
C GLU A 145 11.84 -32.96 2.32
N ARG A 146 11.47 -32.00 3.19
CA ARG A 146 10.92 -32.28 4.52
C ARG A 146 9.58 -33.04 4.45
N ILE A 147 8.72 -32.72 3.49
CA ILE A 147 7.45 -33.43 3.28
C ILE A 147 7.68 -34.86 2.78
N ARG A 148 8.66 -35.07 1.88
CA ARG A 148 9.04 -36.42 1.42
C ARG A 148 9.64 -37.27 2.54
N ALA A 149 10.52 -36.70 3.36
CA ALA A 149 11.13 -37.37 4.50
C ALA A 149 10.07 -37.79 5.55
N ALA A 150 9.12 -36.91 5.87
CA ALA A 150 8.04 -37.20 6.82
C ALA A 150 7.13 -38.35 6.33
N ARG A 151 6.82 -38.40 5.03
CA ARG A 151 6.01 -39.49 4.46
C ARG A 151 6.74 -40.84 4.46
N ALA A 152 8.07 -40.84 4.28
CA ALA A 152 8.87 -42.06 4.34
C ALA A 152 8.98 -42.62 5.78
N SER A 153 8.93 -41.75 6.80
CA SER A 153 9.01 -42.17 8.21
C SER A 153 7.71 -42.73 8.80
N THR A 154 6.56 -42.52 8.16
CA THR A 154 5.25 -42.97 8.67
C THR A 154 4.81 -44.34 8.11
N ALA A 155 5.67 -45.01 7.33
CA ALA A 155 5.39 -46.33 6.74
C ALA A 155 6.17 -47.48 7.42
N ARG A 156 6.44 -47.38 8.73
CA ARG A 156 7.07 -48.43 9.53
C ARG A 156 6.24 -48.80 10.75
#